data_AF-A0A958PA74-F1
#
_entry.id   AF-A0A958PA74-F1
#
_cell.length_a   1.000
_cell.length_b   1.000
_cell.length_c   1.000
_cell.angle_alpha   90.00
_cell.angle_beta   90.00
_cell.angle_gamma   90.00
#
_symmetry.space_group_name_H-M   'P 1'
#
loop_
_entity.id
_entity.type
_entity.pdbx_description
1 polymer ?
#
loop_
_entity_poly.entity_id
_entity_poly.type
_entity_poly.pdbx_seq_one_letter_code
_entity_poly.pdbx_strand_id
1 'polypeptide(L)'
;MKTIVLIEEDQHYQNEVNAAVHELDHQNKFITFKNLKEFYSWFSKLLTNDNNQKEEKKDHIDLIIADFDSFKDVSLKLLVKTQKALVEKHLGDEEIPPSFIITTHETPEFHIESYLHSIIANILYKPFDRLILKESIHNALNGRKPIDSSLYRQKSNASIDMIKLVDITGLTELGFRTRATRPLAHGEIAKYYGEVFKDHKVDFTYAYCYNCSPHGEGYQCNFSYFGIGMEQISAMRRYIHSLKDRKPMILEDAKEVHPSENNVYIITQNIDDYKKISILISDNFSNVKCIPIFRFEYLIARLKDSSGTQKKTASNDKILKSENIHRLTLKKQKVIKFQEIDQKGEPKDLVQFGSLKIEDLKNNSTELNKYFPEETFQKIFKNPETLTANDGIVDILENDMIIFFKIFKINKTVDENMEEILEIDFSSVHPDEAERIRHKKFPVTGQTSAIFLDGIYASPEYFDRVKGFMSNSEPQNKEYRIIALSNKPLLDEKDEIRYGVFDECFCLPTDRYYFARKMKQDFPYWKIKANEPLSRDVVEYKGKIKAAKSIKVESLSETFLILNYHRALPVGEIREFKLKIKNEIDAPEILAMCNYCEKINDKQYTLHFLFFGISAEQRQHIRRWMKQQYLSEKGSEG
;
A
#
# COMPACT_ATOMS: atom_id res chain seq x y z
N MET A 1 -49.95 -5.90 10.48
CA MET A 1 -50.18 -4.51 10.94
C MET A 1 -49.08 -4.12 11.92
N LYS A 2 -48.33 -3.08 11.58
CA LYS A 2 -47.30 -2.46 12.44
C LYS A 2 -47.79 -1.07 12.89
N THR A 3 -47.40 -0.61 14.08
CA THR A 3 -47.69 0.76 14.54
C THR A 3 -46.46 1.63 14.49
N ILE A 4 -46.58 2.76 13.81
CA ILE A 4 -45.52 3.74 13.64
C ILE A 4 -45.96 5.03 14.32
N VAL A 5 -45.09 5.56 15.17
CA VAL A 5 -45.27 6.84 15.83
C VAL A 5 -44.39 7.87 15.11
N LEU A 6 -44.97 8.98 14.67
CA LEU A 6 -44.25 10.12 14.12
C LEU A 6 -44.33 11.32 15.06
N ILE A 7 -43.19 11.93 15.36
CA ILE A 7 -43.09 13.17 16.11
C ILE A 7 -42.46 14.22 15.18
N GLU A 8 -43.29 15.08 14.61
CA GLU A 8 -42.92 16.04 13.57
C GLU A 8 -43.88 17.23 13.62
N GLU A 9 -43.35 18.45 13.69
CA GLU A 9 -44.19 19.66 13.72
C GLU A 9 -44.64 20.06 12.31
N ASP A 10 -43.78 19.87 11.30
CA ASP A 10 -44.04 20.31 9.94
C ASP A 10 -45.01 19.35 9.20
N GLN A 11 -46.17 19.89 8.82
CA GLN A 11 -47.22 19.13 8.14
C GLN A 11 -46.76 18.56 6.78
N HIS A 12 -45.85 19.23 6.08
CA HIS A 12 -45.32 18.74 4.81
C HIS A 12 -44.56 17.43 5.03
N TYR A 13 -43.64 17.39 5.98
CA TYR A 13 -42.87 16.17 6.30
C TYR A 13 -43.73 15.08 6.92
N GLN A 14 -44.76 15.43 7.72
CA GLN A 14 -45.76 14.45 8.15
C GLN A 14 -46.43 13.74 6.97
N ASN A 15 -46.83 14.50 5.94
CA ASN A 15 -47.50 13.95 4.77
C ASN A 15 -46.55 13.06 3.95
N GLU A 16 -45.28 13.44 3.81
CA GLU A 16 -44.28 12.61 3.10
C GLU A 16 -44.03 11.27 3.80
N VAL A 17 -43.82 11.29 5.12
CA VAL A 17 -43.63 10.07 5.92
C VAL A 17 -44.89 9.19 5.88
N ASN A 18 -46.07 9.78 6.06
CA ASN A 18 -47.34 9.04 6.00
C ASN A 18 -47.55 8.38 4.63
N ALA A 19 -47.26 9.09 3.54
CA ALA A 19 -47.34 8.54 2.19
C ALA A 19 -46.38 7.34 2.02
N ALA A 20 -45.13 7.46 2.47
CA ALA A 20 -44.15 6.38 2.40
C ALA A 20 -44.57 5.15 3.23
N VAL A 21 -45.16 5.36 4.41
CA VAL A 21 -45.70 4.27 5.25
C VAL A 21 -46.87 3.56 4.59
N HIS A 22 -47.82 4.31 4.03
CA HIS A 22 -48.98 3.73 3.34
C HIS A 22 -48.59 2.97 2.07
N GLU A 23 -47.55 3.41 1.36
CA GLU A 23 -47.00 2.68 0.21
C GLU A 23 -46.31 1.37 0.56
N LEU A 24 -45.87 1.18 1.80
CA LEU A 24 -45.30 -0.07 2.27
C LEU A 24 -46.39 -1.08 2.62
N ASP A 25 -47.36 -0.65 3.43
CA ASP A 25 -48.53 -1.43 3.78
C ASP A 25 -49.64 -0.50 4.28
N HIS A 26 -50.77 -0.47 3.57
CA HIS A 26 -51.95 0.32 3.93
C HIS A 26 -52.55 -0.06 5.28
N GLN A 27 -52.25 -1.25 5.81
CA GLN A 27 -52.71 -1.71 7.12
C GLN A 27 -51.87 -1.16 8.28
N ASN A 28 -50.74 -0.50 8.01
CA ASN A 28 -49.93 0.08 9.08
C ASN A 28 -50.68 1.20 9.81
N LYS A 29 -50.64 1.15 11.14
CA LYS A 29 -51.22 2.19 12.00
C LYS A 29 -50.21 3.32 12.14
N PHE A 30 -50.65 4.54 11.86
CA PHE A 30 -49.80 5.74 11.92
C PHE A 30 -50.35 6.72 12.96
N ILE A 31 -49.52 7.06 13.95
CA ILE A 31 -49.89 7.96 15.06
C ILE A 31 -48.95 9.17 15.01
N THR A 32 -49.49 10.37 14.91
CA THR A 32 -48.71 11.61 14.80
C THR A 32 -48.80 12.47 16.07
N PHE A 33 -47.68 13.09 16.43
CA PHE A 33 -47.57 14.08 17.49
C PHE A 33 -46.78 15.28 16.96
N LYS A 34 -47.16 16.50 17.36
CA LYS A 34 -46.46 17.70 16.90
C LYS A 34 -45.11 17.91 17.60
N ASN A 35 -45.00 17.39 18.82
CA ASN A 35 -43.84 17.59 19.66
C ASN A 35 -43.71 16.49 20.70
N LEU A 36 -42.55 16.46 21.35
CA LEU A 36 -42.20 15.50 22.37
C LEU A 36 -43.12 15.54 23.61
N LYS A 37 -43.66 16.71 23.97
CA LYS A 37 -44.55 16.86 25.14
C LYS A 37 -45.89 16.15 24.92
N GLU A 38 -46.45 16.26 23.72
CA GLU A 38 -47.67 15.53 23.33
C GLU A 38 -47.42 14.02 23.36
N PHE A 39 -46.30 13.58 22.77
CA PHE A 39 -45.90 12.17 22.81
C PHE A 39 -45.76 11.64 24.25
N TYR A 40 -45.04 12.33 25.14
CA TYR A 40 -44.88 11.87 26.52
C TYR A 40 -46.17 11.87 27.32
N SER A 41 -47.06 12.83 27.08
CA SER A 41 -48.39 12.87 27.71
C SER A 41 -49.21 11.63 27.32
N TRP A 42 -49.18 11.28 26.04
CA TRP A 42 -49.82 10.07 25.53
C TRP A 42 -49.15 8.80 26.06
N PHE A 43 -47.83 8.72 25.99
CA PHE A 43 -47.04 7.57 26.43
C PHE A 43 -47.22 7.31 27.93
N SER A 44 -47.25 8.36 28.76
CA SER A 44 -47.48 8.22 30.21
C SER A 44 -48.85 7.62 30.52
N LYS A 45 -49.90 8.03 29.77
CA LYS A 45 -51.25 7.46 29.92
C LYS A 45 -51.29 5.98 29.54
N LEU A 46 -50.56 5.59 28.48
CA LEU A 46 -50.42 4.19 28.11
C LEU A 46 -49.76 3.36 29.22
N LEU A 47 -48.76 3.93 29.90
CA LEU A 47 -48.05 3.27 30.99
C LEU A 47 -48.89 3.17 32.28
N THR A 48 -49.79 4.12 32.56
CA THR A 48 -50.60 4.12 33.80
C THR A 48 -51.89 3.30 33.71
N ASN A 49 -52.44 3.08 32.52
CA ASN A 49 -53.70 2.36 32.33
C ASN A 49 -53.62 0.83 32.53
N ASP A 50 -52.44 0.32 32.91
CA ASP A 50 -52.12 -1.11 32.95
C ASP A 50 -52.87 -1.92 34.03
N ASN A 51 -53.38 -1.28 35.09
CA ASN A 51 -53.83 -2.02 36.27
C ASN A 51 -55.31 -2.42 36.29
N ASN A 52 -56.18 -1.91 35.40
CA ASN A 52 -57.64 -2.06 35.59
C ASN A 52 -58.46 -2.42 34.32
N GLN A 53 -57.87 -2.54 33.14
CA GLN A 53 -58.61 -2.89 31.92
C GLN A 53 -58.34 -4.34 31.51
N LYS A 54 -59.42 -5.13 31.44
CA LYS A 54 -59.47 -6.49 30.88
C LYS A 54 -58.76 -6.49 29.52
N GLU A 55 -57.88 -7.48 29.30
CA GLU A 55 -57.09 -7.89 28.11
C GLU A 55 -57.49 -7.35 26.72
N GLU A 56 -57.72 -6.05 26.56
CA GLU A 56 -57.78 -5.42 25.25
C GLU A 56 -56.36 -5.41 24.70
N LYS A 57 -56.22 -5.94 23.48
CA LYS A 57 -54.96 -6.10 22.77
C LYS A 57 -54.32 -4.71 22.60
N LYS A 58 -53.36 -4.38 23.47
CA LYS A 58 -52.65 -3.10 23.42
C LYS A 58 -52.00 -2.90 22.06
N ASP A 59 -52.06 -1.69 21.56
CA ASP A 59 -51.35 -1.31 20.34
C ASP A 59 -49.84 -1.45 20.56
N HIS A 60 -49.23 -2.28 19.73
CA HIS A 60 -47.81 -2.52 19.72
C HIS A 60 -47.10 -1.48 18.87
N ILE A 61 -46.10 -0.79 19.41
CA ILE A 61 -45.30 0.24 18.74
C ILE A 61 -44.05 -0.43 18.16
N ASP A 62 -43.86 -0.35 16.84
CA ASP A 62 -42.73 -0.99 16.15
C ASP A 62 -41.63 0.00 15.76
N LEU A 63 -42.01 1.26 15.49
CA LEU A 63 -41.09 2.29 15.01
C LEU A 63 -41.50 3.66 15.52
N ILE A 64 -40.51 4.43 15.97
CA ILE A 64 -40.66 5.85 16.30
C ILE A 64 -39.82 6.65 15.33
N ILE A 65 -40.45 7.53 14.55
CA ILE A 65 -39.81 8.50 13.68
C ILE A 65 -39.89 9.85 14.36
N ALA A 66 -38.77 10.52 14.55
CA ALA A 66 -38.68 11.71 15.38
C ALA A 66 -37.82 12.78 14.71
N ASP A 67 -38.39 13.97 14.58
CA ASP A 67 -37.65 15.15 14.16
C ASP A 67 -36.65 15.60 15.23
N PHE A 68 -35.42 15.91 14.80
CA PHE A 68 -34.33 16.30 15.67
C PHE A 68 -34.64 17.60 16.42
N ASP A 69 -35.28 18.59 15.81
CA ASP A 69 -35.59 19.84 16.49
C ASP A 69 -36.60 19.62 17.64
N SER A 70 -37.48 18.64 17.48
CA SER A 70 -38.37 18.15 18.55
C SER A 70 -37.64 17.38 19.65
N PHE A 71 -36.41 16.90 19.41
CA PHE A 71 -35.63 16.01 20.27
C PHE A 71 -34.25 16.53 20.67
N LYS A 72 -33.86 17.76 20.31
CA LYS A 72 -32.49 18.26 20.49
C LYS A 72 -31.97 18.20 21.93
N ASP A 73 -32.88 18.30 22.91
CA ASP A 73 -32.56 18.23 24.35
C ASP A 73 -32.66 16.79 24.92
N VAL A 74 -33.05 15.82 24.10
CA VAL A 74 -33.24 14.43 24.51
C VAL A 74 -31.93 13.67 24.37
N SER A 75 -31.37 13.28 25.51
CA SER A 75 -30.22 12.38 25.51
C SER A 75 -30.57 11.02 24.89
N LEU A 76 -29.63 10.42 24.15
CA LEU A 76 -29.71 9.04 23.67
C LEU A 76 -30.06 8.03 24.79
N LYS A 77 -29.59 8.29 26.02
CA LYS A 77 -29.94 7.48 27.21
C LYS A 77 -31.45 7.44 27.47
N LEU A 78 -32.17 8.52 27.20
CA LEU A 78 -33.62 8.57 27.37
C LEU A 78 -34.32 7.75 26.29
N LEU A 79 -33.86 7.79 25.04
CA LEU A 79 -34.39 6.94 23.96
C LEU A 79 -34.21 5.45 24.28
N VAL A 80 -33.04 5.05 24.79
CA VAL A 80 -32.79 3.68 25.26
C VAL A 80 -33.75 3.29 26.40
N LYS A 81 -33.99 4.19 27.36
CA LYS A 81 -34.98 3.95 28.44
C LYS A 81 -36.40 3.83 27.89
N THR A 82 -36.78 4.64 26.92
CA THR A 82 -38.09 4.57 26.26
C THR A 82 -38.27 3.23 25.57
N GLN A 83 -37.28 2.76 24.80
CA GLN A 83 -37.31 1.45 24.15
C GLN A 83 -37.49 0.31 25.18
N LYS A 84 -36.69 0.33 26.25
CA LYS A 84 -36.80 -0.67 27.32
C LYS A 84 -38.18 -0.66 27.96
N ALA A 85 -38.71 0.52 28.28
CA ALA A 85 -40.05 0.66 28.85
C ALA A 85 -41.15 0.14 27.90
N LEU A 86 -40.99 0.32 26.58
CA LEU A 86 -41.92 -0.23 25.59
C LEU A 86 -41.92 -1.77 25.62
N VAL A 87 -40.74 -2.39 25.61
CA VAL A 87 -40.60 -3.86 25.66
C VAL A 87 -41.10 -4.42 27.00
N GLU A 88 -40.67 -3.84 28.14
CA GLU A 88 -41.07 -4.26 29.49
C GLU A 88 -42.58 -4.17 29.75
N LYS A 89 -43.29 -3.33 29.00
CA LYS A 89 -44.74 -3.12 29.10
C LYS A 89 -45.54 -3.83 28.02
N HIS A 90 -44.89 -4.69 27.25
CA HIS A 90 -45.47 -5.41 26.10
C HIS A 90 -46.11 -4.46 25.07
N LEU A 91 -45.60 -3.23 24.99
CA LEU A 91 -45.92 -2.24 23.97
C LEU A 91 -44.96 -2.31 22.79
N GLY A 92 -43.95 -3.18 22.84
CA GLY A 92 -42.97 -3.43 21.78
C GLY A 92 -42.53 -4.90 21.79
N ASP A 93 -41.93 -5.36 20.69
CA ASP A 93 -41.59 -6.77 20.49
C ASP A 93 -40.26 -7.04 21.19
N GLU A 94 -40.14 -8.19 21.86
CA GLU A 94 -38.89 -8.53 22.52
C GLU A 94 -37.83 -9.03 21.51
N GLU A 95 -38.27 -9.72 20.46
CA GLU A 95 -37.41 -10.21 19.38
C GLU A 95 -37.03 -9.09 18.41
N ILE A 96 -37.98 -8.18 18.12
CA ILE A 96 -37.79 -7.04 17.23
C ILE A 96 -38.13 -5.74 17.97
N PRO A 97 -37.25 -5.29 18.90
CA PRO A 97 -37.54 -4.15 19.74
C PRO A 97 -37.79 -2.88 18.92
N PRO A 98 -38.67 -1.98 19.42
CA PRO A 98 -39.06 -0.78 18.68
C PRO A 98 -37.82 0.04 18.33
N SER A 99 -37.67 0.42 17.07
CA SER A 99 -36.50 1.19 16.62
C SER A 99 -36.82 2.67 16.46
N PHE A 100 -35.77 3.48 16.32
CA PHE A 100 -35.91 4.92 16.13
C PHE A 100 -35.33 5.34 14.77
N ILE A 101 -36.05 6.18 14.03
CA ILE A 101 -35.47 6.96 12.93
C ILE A 101 -35.47 8.41 13.34
N ILE A 102 -34.31 9.06 13.23
CA ILE A 102 -34.21 10.52 13.48
C ILE A 102 -34.26 11.23 12.14
N THR A 103 -35.11 12.24 12.00
CA THR A 103 -35.16 13.12 10.83
C THR A 103 -34.57 14.47 11.19
N THR A 104 -33.82 15.11 10.30
CA THR A 104 -33.22 16.42 10.59
C THR A 104 -32.86 17.17 9.31
N HIS A 105 -32.61 18.48 9.37
CA HIS A 105 -31.92 19.20 8.31
C HIS A 105 -30.40 19.02 8.45
N GLU A 106 -29.67 19.18 7.36
CA GLU A 106 -28.20 19.19 7.39
C GLU A 106 -27.74 20.54 7.95
N THR A 107 -27.65 20.64 9.29
CA THR A 107 -27.25 21.86 9.99
C THR A 107 -25.95 21.62 10.78
N PRO A 108 -25.14 22.68 11.02
CA PRO A 108 -23.91 22.55 11.80
C PRO A 108 -24.12 22.13 13.26
N GLU A 109 -25.32 22.32 13.83
CA GLU A 109 -25.63 21.91 15.20
C GLU A 109 -25.86 20.40 15.34
N PHE A 110 -26.15 19.69 14.24
CA PHE A 110 -26.41 18.26 14.27
C PHE A 110 -25.11 17.46 14.17
N HIS A 111 -24.78 16.73 15.24
CA HIS A 111 -23.61 15.85 15.30
C HIS A 111 -24.04 14.38 15.31
N ILE A 112 -23.93 13.73 14.15
CA ILE A 112 -24.32 12.34 13.93
C ILE A 112 -23.66 11.36 14.92
N GLU A 113 -22.45 11.68 15.38
CA GLU A 113 -21.66 10.90 16.33
C GLU A 113 -22.41 10.67 17.65
N SER A 114 -23.28 11.60 18.04
CA SER A 114 -24.09 11.52 19.27
C SER A 114 -25.21 10.50 19.20
N TYR A 115 -25.53 10.00 18.01
CA TYR A 115 -26.64 9.10 17.71
C TYR A 115 -26.19 7.74 17.15
N LEU A 116 -24.89 7.44 17.20
CA LEU A 116 -24.31 6.15 16.78
C LEU A 116 -24.65 5.04 17.78
N HIS A 117 -25.88 4.52 17.73
CA HIS A 117 -26.36 3.46 18.63
C HIS A 117 -27.31 2.50 17.93
N SER A 118 -27.29 1.23 18.34
CA SER A 118 -28.09 0.14 17.76
C SER A 118 -29.62 0.31 17.84
N ILE A 119 -30.13 1.26 18.64
CA ILE A 119 -31.57 1.54 18.75
C ILE A 119 -32.03 2.51 17.66
N ILE A 120 -31.09 3.29 17.12
CA ILE A 120 -31.33 4.18 15.99
C ILE A 120 -31.18 3.33 14.73
N ALA A 121 -32.28 3.08 14.04
CA ALA A 121 -32.30 2.36 12.79
C ALA A 121 -31.64 3.20 11.68
N ASN A 122 -31.94 4.49 11.60
CA ASN A 122 -31.29 5.40 10.66
C ASN A 122 -31.44 6.88 11.09
N ILE A 123 -30.67 7.74 10.44
CA ILE A 123 -30.85 9.19 10.42
C ILE A 123 -31.16 9.61 8.98
N LEU A 124 -32.17 10.44 8.78
CA LEU A 124 -32.61 10.87 7.45
C LEU A 124 -32.59 12.40 7.35
N TYR A 125 -31.84 12.92 6.38
CA TYR A 125 -31.82 14.35 6.10
C TYR A 125 -33.03 14.80 5.27
N LYS A 126 -33.61 15.93 5.65
CA LYS A 126 -34.67 16.66 4.95
C LYS A 126 -34.07 17.63 3.91
N PRO A 127 -34.69 17.80 2.73
CA PRO A 127 -35.88 17.09 2.24
C PRO A 127 -35.59 15.62 1.91
N PHE A 128 -36.61 14.78 2.05
CA PHE A 128 -36.43 13.34 1.89
C PHE A 128 -36.29 12.93 0.43
N ASP A 129 -35.39 11.97 0.16
CA ASP A 129 -35.51 11.14 -1.04
C ASP A 129 -36.56 10.07 -0.75
N ARG A 130 -37.67 10.07 -1.51
CA ARG A 130 -38.83 9.20 -1.25
C ARG A 130 -38.48 7.72 -1.21
N LEU A 131 -37.57 7.26 -2.08
CA LEU A 131 -37.15 5.86 -2.13
C LEU A 131 -36.34 5.50 -0.88
N ILE A 132 -35.42 6.38 -0.48
CA ILE A 132 -34.56 6.16 0.69
C ILE A 132 -35.38 6.20 1.98
N LEU A 133 -36.34 7.11 2.09
CA LEU A 133 -37.28 7.19 3.20
C LEU A 133 -38.06 5.87 3.33
N LYS A 134 -38.69 5.43 2.24
CA LYS A 134 -39.47 4.19 2.19
C LYS A 134 -38.63 2.98 2.60
N GLU A 135 -37.45 2.83 2.03
CA GLU A 135 -36.56 1.69 2.32
C GLU A 135 -36.01 1.74 3.74
N SER A 136 -35.72 2.92 4.28
CA SER A 136 -35.27 3.06 5.67
C SER A 136 -36.36 2.67 6.66
N ILE A 137 -37.62 3.08 6.40
CA ILE A 137 -38.78 2.67 7.20
C ILE A 137 -39.00 1.16 7.08
N HIS A 138 -38.94 0.59 5.87
CA HIS A 138 -39.10 -0.84 5.64
C HIS A 138 -38.08 -1.67 6.43
N ASN A 139 -36.80 -1.32 6.32
CA ASN A 139 -35.73 -2.01 7.04
C ASN A 139 -35.87 -1.86 8.57
N ALA A 140 -36.27 -0.68 9.05
CA ALA A 140 -36.50 -0.47 10.48
C ALA A 140 -37.66 -1.32 11.03
N LEU A 141 -38.74 -1.50 10.27
CA LEU A 141 -39.90 -2.31 10.64
C LEU A 141 -39.65 -3.82 10.58
N ASN A 142 -38.81 -4.28 9.66
CA ASN A 142 -38.42 -5.69 9.52
C ASN A 142 -37.39 -6.13 10.57
N GLY A 143 -36.73 -5.16 11.22
CA GLY A 143 -35.69 -5.40 12.19
C GLY A 143 -34.35 -5.81 11.58
N ARG A 144 -33.52 -6.46 12.38
CA ARG A 144 -32.14 -6.84 12.05
C ARG A 144 -32.08 -8.14 11.24
N LYS A 145 -32.76 -8.16 10.10
CA LYS A 145 -32.88 -9.30 9.17
C LYS A 145 -32.03 -9.07 7.91
N PRO A 146 -31.80 -10.11 7.07
CA PRO A 146 -31.24 -9.90 5.74
C PRO A 146 -32.00 -8.80 5.00
N ILE A 147 -31.26 -7.93 4.33
CA ILE A 147 -31.86 -6.82 3.57
C ILE A 147 -32.56 -7.39 2.34
N ASP A 148 -33.88 -7.28 2.33
CA ASP A 148 -34.74 -7.51 1.16
C ASP A 148 -35.23 -6.15 0.68
N SER A 149 -34.64 -5.67 -0.42
CA SER A 149 -34.87 -4.31 -0.92
C SER A 149 -35.37 -4.35 -2.33
N SER A 150 -36.34 -3.48 -2.62
CA SER A 150 -36.88 -3.29 -3.96
C SER A 150 -35.96 -2.46 -4.87
N LEU A 151 -34.93 -1.82 -4.29
CA LEU A 151 -34.00 -0.98 -5.02
C LEU A 151 -33.10 -1.78 -5.96
N TYR A 152 -32.64 -1.10 -7.01
CA TYR A 152 -31.63 -1.66 -7.89
C TYR A 152 -30.37 -2.01 -7.10
N ARG A 153 -30.02 -3.31 -7.15
CA ARG A 153 -28.82 -3.88 -6.54
C ARG A 153 -27.79 -4.11 -7.64
N GLN A 154 -26.68 -3.37 -7.60
CA GLN A 154 -25.56 -3.63 -8.48
C GLN A 154 -24.68 -4.71 -7.83
N LYS A 155 -24.53 -5.86 -8.52
CA LYS A 155 -23.44 -6.79 -8.20
C LYS A 155 -22.13 -6.16 -8.65
N SER A 156 -21.11 -6.25 -7.83
CA SER A 156 -19.77 -5.80 -8.21
C SER A 156 -18.74 -6.66 -7.53
N ASN A 157 -17.54 -6.76 -8.11
CA ASN A 157 -16.37 -7.36 -7.48
C ASN A 157 -15.34 -6.30 -7.05
N ALA A 158 -15.72 -5.02 -7.12
CA ALA A 158 -14.87 -3.92 -6.74
C ALA A 158 -14.56 -3.95 -5.24
N SER A 159 -13.39 -3.43 -4.89
CA SER A 159 -13.01 -3.25 -3.49
C SER A 159 -13.33 -1.84 -2.99
N ILE A 160 -13.70 -1.76 -1.72
CA ILE A 160 -13.88 -0.51 -0.98
C ILE A 160 -13.03 -0.54 0.28
N ASP A 161 -12.75 0.62 0.87
CA ASP A 161 -12.04 0.68 2.14
C ASP A 161 -13.05 0.69 3.29
N MET A 162 -12.99 -0.31 4.17
CA MET A 162 -13.69 -0.29 5.46
C MET A 162 -12.74 0.24 6.53
N ILE A 163 -13.17 1.29 7.20
CA ILE A 163 -12.36 2.14 8.06
C ILE A 163 -12.66 1.87 9.53
N LYS A 164 -11.58 1.87 10.33
CA LYS A 164 -11.61 1.84 11.78
C LYS A 164 -10.71 2.93 12.35
N LEU A 165 -11.23 3.69 13.30
CA LEU A 165 -10.45 4.66 14.06
C LEU A 165 -9.47 3.97 15.01
N VAL A 166 -8.23 4.45 15.05
CA VAL A 166 -7.13 3.90 15.85
C VAL A 166 -6.35 5.04 16.51
N ASP A 167 -6.07 4.90 17.80
CA ASP A 167 -5.24 5.85 18.54
C ASP A 167 -3.76 5.63 18.23
N ILE A 168 -3.06 6.72 17.92
CA ILE A 168 -1.60 6.75 17.87
C ILE A 168 -1.09 7.06 19.28
N THR A 169 0.05 6.47 19.60
CA THR A 169 0.81 6.73 20.83
C THR A 169 2.23 7.23 20.56
N GLY A 170 2.74 7.05 19.35
CA GLY A 170 4.04 7.55 18.92
C GLY A 170 4.11 7.74 17.41
N LEU A 171 4.83 8.75 16.97
CA LEU A 171 4.97 9.11 15.56
C LEU A 171 6.43 9.46 15.25
N THR A 172 6.92 8.99 14.09
CA THR A 172 8.26 9.23 13.54
C THR A 172 8.17 9.36 12.03
N GLU A 173 9.24 9.80 11.36
CA GLU A 173 9.26 9.80 9.89
C GLU A 173 9.38 8.40 9.25
N LEU A 174 9.64 7.34 10.04
CA LEU A 174 9.71 5.96 9.55
C LEU A 174 8.40 5.19 9.75
N GLY A 175 7.53 5.67 10.63
CA GLY A 175 6.31 5.00 10.99
C GLY A 175 5.69 5.53 12.28
N PHE A 176 4.72 4.80 12.81
CA PHE A 176 3.92 5.20 13.97
C PHE A 176 3.65 4.02 14.88
N ARG A 177 3.09 4.26 16.06
CA ARG A 177 2.76 3.23 17.05
C ARG A 177 1.31 3.37 17.48
N THR A 178 0.59 2.26 17.52
CA THR A 178 -0.82 2.24 17.94
C THR A 178 -1.07 1.26 19.08
N ARG A 179 -2.27 1.34 19.65
CA ARG A 179 -2.82 0.32 20.55
C ARG A 179 -3.90 -0.47 19.84
N ALA A 180 -3.87 -1.78 19.98
CA ALA A 180 -4.86 -2.69 19.45
C ALA A 180 -5.43 -3.58 20.57
N THR A 181 -6.71 -3.95 20.45
CA THR A 181 -7.36 -4.90 21.36
C THR A 181 -7.02 -6.36 21.04
N ARG A 182 -6.39 -6.60 19.89
CA ARG A 182 -6.00 -7.93 19.41
C ARG A 182 -4.61 -7.85 18.77
N PRO A 183 -3.84 -8.95 18.75
CA PRO A 183 -2.55 -8.95 18.06
C PRO A 183 -2.75 -8.75 16.56
N LEU A 184 -1.79 -8.08 15.93
CA LEU A 184 -1.69 -7.96 14.48
C LEU A 184 -0.52 -8.80 13.99
N ALA A 185 -0.67 -9.40 12.80
CA ALA A 185 0.39 -10.24 12.26
C ALA A 185 1.61 -9.40 11.85
N HIS A 186 2.81 -9.96 12.02
CA HIS A 186 4.02 -9.34 11.48
C HIS A 186 3.93 -9.29 9.95
N GLY A 187 4.32 -8.16 9.36
CA GLY A 187 4.22 -7.91 7.92
C GLY A 187 2.80 -7.59 7.42
N GLU A 188 1.78 -7.54 8.28
CA GLU A 188 0.43 -7.15 7.85
C GLU A 188 0.44 -5.69 7.37
N ILE A 189 0.30 -5.51 6.05
CA ILE A 189 0.18 -4.21 5.38
C ILE A 189 -1.27 -3.75 5.49
N ALA A 190 -1.45 -2.47 5.81
CA ALA A 190 -2.73 -1.81 5.73
C ALA A 190 -2.57 -0.35 5.29
N LYS A 191 -3.68 0.23 4.86
CA LYS A 191 -3.78 1.63 4.48
C LYS A 191 -4.20 2.46 5.69
N TYR A 192 -3.62 3.64 5.85
CA TYR A 192 -3.88 4.52 6.98
C TYR A 192 -4.15 5.94 6.50
N TYR A 193 -5.32 6.47 6.85
CA TYR A 193 -5.73 7.85 6.59
C TYR A 193 -5.50 8.72 7.82
N GLY A 194 -5.17 9.99 7.58
CA GLY A 194 -5.12 10.99 8.64
C GLY A 194 -4.36 12.24 8.22
N GLU A 195 -4.63 13.35 8.90
CA GLU A 195 -4.01 14.66 8.62
C GLU A 195 -2.46 14.61 8.64
N VAL A 196 -1.88 13.74 9.47
CA VAL A 196 -0.43 13.52 9.52
C VAL A 196 0.15 12.96 8.23
N PHE A 197 -0.63 12.20 7.44
CA PHE A 197 -0.19 11.57 6.19
C PHE A 197 -0.53 12.39 4.95
N LYS A 198 -1.22 13.51 5.13
CA LYS A 198 -1.73 14.34 4.05
C LYS A 198 -0.61 15.13 3.38
N ASP A 199 -0.56 15.03 2.06
CA ASP A 199 0.16 15.96 1.20
C ASP A 199 -0.81 16.59 0.17
N HIS A 200 -0.29 17.09 -0.95
CA HIS A 200 -1.10 17.73 -1.98
C HIS A 200 -1.74 16.73 -2.97
N LYS A 201 -1.37 15.44 -2.91
CA LYS A 201 -1.79 14.36 -3.83
C LYS A 201 -2.57 13.26 -3.13
N VAL A 202 -2.36 13.03 -1.84
CA VAL A 202 -2.98 11.94 -1.08
C VAL A 202 -3.12 12.28 0.40
N ASP A 203 -4.12 11.68 1.05
CA ASP A 203 -4.44 11.82 2.48
C ASP A 203 -4.15 10.55 3.29
N PHE A 204 -3.40 9.60 2.70
CA PHE A 204 -3.12 8.29 3.29
C PHE A 204 -1.69 7.83 3.05
N THR A 205 -1.29 6.81 3.79
CA THR A 205 -0.06 6.04 3.58
C THR A 205 -0.31 4.54 3.76
N TYR A 206 0.50 3.70 3.15
CA TYR A 206 0.56 2.29 3.49
C TYR A 206 1.60 2.07 4.59
N ALA A 207 1.30 1.16 5.51
CA ALA A 207 2.26 0.76 6.53
C ALA A 207 2.09 -0.71 6.91
N TYR A 208 3.18 -1.38 7.28
CA TYR A 208 3.16 -2.75 7.79
C TYR A 208 3.51 -2.82 9.27
N CYS A 209 2.85 -3.74 9.97
CA CYS A 209 3.16 -4.04 11.37
C CYS A 209 4.47 -4.83 11.46
N TYR A 210 5.56 -4.21 11.93
CA TYR A 210 6.84 -4.93 12.10
C TYR A 210 7.05 -5.47 13.51
N ASN A 211 6.28 -4.99 14.49
CA ASN A 211 6.36 -5.51 15.85
C ASN A 211 5.02 -5.32 16.58
N CYS A 212 4.47 -6.41 17.12
CA CYS A 212 3.27 -6.40 17.94
C CYS A 212 3.57 -7.14 19.25
N SER A 213 3.46 -6.44 20.37
CA SER A 213 3.78 -7.00 21.70
C SER A 213 2.67 -6.70 22.70
N PRO A 214 2.39 -7.61 23.66
CA PRO A 214 1.44 -7.35 24.73
C PRO A 214 1.78 -6.08 25.51
N HIS A 215 0.78 -5.24 25.81
CA HIS A 215 0.96 -4.00 26.55
C HIS A 215 -0.35 -3.60 27.27
N GLY A 216 -0.40 -3.76 28.59
CA GLY A 216 -1.62 -3.57 29.38
C GLY A 216 -2.69 -4.61 29.02
N GLU A 217 -3.94 -4.17 28.85
CA GLU A 217 -5.08 -5.03 28.44
C GLU A 217 -5.12 -5.30 26.92
N GLY A 218 -4.15 -4.81 26.16
CA GLY A 218 -4.12 -4.96 24.71
C GLY A 218 -2.70 -5.17 24.18
N TYR A 219 -2.47 -4.67 22.98
CA TYR A 219 -1.23 -4.84 22.23
C TYR A 219 -0.72 -3.49 21.78
N GLN A 220 0.60 -3.31 21.85
CA GLN A 220 1.29 -2.20 21.23
C GLN A 220 1.84 -2.65 19.87
N CYS A 221 1.38 -1.99 18.81
CA CYS A 221 1.75 -2.31 17.43
C CYS A 221 2.64 -1.20 16.87
N ASN A 222 3.77 -1.57 16.26
CA ASN A 222 4.69 -0.64 15.61
C ASN A 222 4.60 -0.77 14.07
N PHE A 223 4.27 0.39 13.50
CA PHE A 223 4.17 0.87 12.13
C PHE A 223 5.48 1.08 11.39
N SER A 224 5.69 0.52 10.21
CA SER A 224 6.68 1.01 9.23
C SER A 224 5.95 1.52 7.99
N TYR A 225 6.24 2.72 7.49
CA TYR A 225 5.71 3.16 6.20
C TYR A 225 6.22 2.27 5.05
N PHE A 226 5.37 2.04 4.05
CA PHE A 226 5.63 1.13 2.94
C PHE A 226 5.36 1.84 1.61
N GLY A 227 6.36 1.93 0.73
CA GLY A 227 6.20 2.56 -0.59
C GLY A 227 5.88 4.06 -0.58
N ILE A 228 6.20 4.76 0.52
CA ILE A 228 5.93 6.19 0.71
C ILE A 228 6.82 7.06 -0.21
N GLY A 229 6.24 8.13 -0.76
CA GLY A 229 6.94 9.09 -1.63
C GLY A 229 7.74 10.15 -0.88
N MET A 230 8.71 10.78 -1.55
CA MET A 230 9.56 11.84 -0.97
C MET A 230 8.76 13.07 -0.52
N GLU A 231 7.73 13.45 -1.28
CA GLU A 231 6.86 14.59 -0.98
C GLU A 231 6.07 14.35 0.32
N GLN A 232 5.51 13.15 0.49
CA GLN A 232 4.84 12.72 1.71
C GLN A 232 5.80 12.69 2.90
N ILE A 233 6.98 12.05 2.79
CA ILE A 233 7.99 12.04 3.86
C ILE A 233 8.31 13.48 4.30
N SER A 234 8.46 14.39 3.35
CA SER A 234 8.74 15.79 3.63
C SER A 234 7.58 16.50 4.35
N ALA A 235 6.34 16.25 3.93
CA ALA A 235 5.14 16.75 4.61
C ALA A 235 5.03 16.23 6.04
N MET A 236 5.24 14.92 6.22
CA MET A 236 5.25 14.26 7.52
C MET A 236 6.31 14.83 8.46
N ARG A 237 7.53 15.07 7.98
CA ARG A 237 8.59 15.71 8.78
C ARG A 237 8.20 17.10 9.23
N ARG A 238 7.63 17.93 8.34
CA ARG A 238 7.12 19.26 8.71
C ARG A 238 6.04 19.16 9.78
N TYR A 239 5.11 18.21 9.64
CA TYR A 239 4.08 17.95 10.63
C TYR A 239 4.69 17.55 11.98
N ILE A 240 5.55 16.53 12.01
CA ILE A 240 6.25 16.07 13.21
C ILE A 240 7.04 17.21 13.86
N HIS A 241 7.73 18.02 13.07
CA HIS A 241 8.48 19.15 13.58
C HIS A 241 7.61 20.25 14.20
N SER A 242 6.35 20.36 13.80
CA SER A 242 5.39 21.30 14.40
C SER A 242 4.85 20.83 15.76
N LEU A 243 5.02 19.55 16.10
CA LEU A 243 4.59 18.98 17.37
C LEU A 243 5.56 19.35 18.51
N LYS A 244 5.03 19.48 19.73
CA LYS A 244 5.80 19.70 20.97
C LYS A 244 6.42 18.38 21.47
N ASP A 245 7.36 18.47 22.42
CA ASP A 245 7.91 17.32 23.17
C ASP A 245 8.62 16.24 22.34
N ARG A 246 9.39 16.67 21.33
CA ARG A 246 10.22 15.78 20.51
C ARG A 246 11.40 15.25 21.31
N LYS A 247 11.60 13.93 21.32
CA LYS A 247 12.78 13.29 21.90
C LYS A 247 13.61 12.69 20.77
N PRO A 248 14.90 13.04 20.63
CA PRO A 248 15.76 12.36 19.69
C PRO A 248 15.95 10.92 20.16
N MET A 249 15.77 9.97 19.25
CA MET A 249 16.09 8.57 19.45
C MET A 249 17.26 8.20 18.56
N ILE A 250 18.38 7.88 19.21
CA ILE A 250 19.60 7.45 18.53
C ILE A 250 19.40 6.00 18.08
N LEU A 251 19.70 5.70 16.80
CA LEU A 251 19.77 4.32 16.33
C LEU A 251 21.15 3.78 16.69
N GLU A 252 21.21 2.90 17.67
CA GLU A 252 22.45 2.24 18.09
C GLU A 252 22.77 1.06 17.17
N ASP A 253 24.06 0.73 17.06
CA ASP A 253 24.48 -0.53 16.45
C ASP A 253 24.03 -1.72 17.31
N ALA A 254 23.59 -2.80 16.66
CA ALA A 254 23.34 -4.05 17.36
C ALA A 254 24.61 -4.52 18.07
N LYS A 255 24.49 -4.94 19.33
CA LYS A 255 25.62 -5.44 20.13
C LYS A 255 26.15 -6.80 19.66
N GLU A 256 25.41 -7.48 18.79
CA GLU A 256 25.74 -8.84 18.34
C GLU A 256 26.84 -8.85 17.28
N VAL A 257 27.70 -9.86 17.35
CA VAL A 257 28.81 -10.09 16.41
C VAL A 257 28.26 -10.74 15.14
N HIS A 258 27.87 -9.91 14.19
CA HIS A 258 27.43 -10.33 12.85
C HIS A 258 28.61 -10.39 11.86
N PRO A 259 28.44 -11.06 10.70
CA PRO A 259 29.49 -11.19 9.69
C PRO A 259 30.19 -9.87 9.37
N SER A 260 31.49 -9.95 9.09
CA SER A 260 32.33 -8.80 8.77
C SER A 260 31.89 -8.06 7.50
N GLU A 261 31.15 -8.74 6.61
CA GLU A 261 30.70 -8.21 5.32
C GLU A 261 29.29 -8.76 4.99
N ASN A 262 28.38 -7.85 4.63
CA ASN A 262 27.00 -8.12 4.21
C ASN A 262 26.83 -7.80 2.73
N ASN A 263 26.28 -8.74 1.98
CA ASN A 263 26.03 -8.58 0.56
C ASN A 263 24.60 -8.12 0.33
N VAL A 264 24.47 -7.09 -0.51
CA VAL A 264 23.20 -6.59 -1.02
C VAL A 264 23.18 -6.80 -2.53
N TYR A 265 22.30 -7.66 -3.01
CA TYR A 265 22.10 -7.85 -4.44
C TYR A 265 21.09 -6.83 -4.95
N ILE A 266 21.39 -6.16 -6.05
CA ILE A 266 20.48 -5.21 -6.69
C ILE A 266 20.19 -5.73 -8.09
N ILE A 267 18.99 -6.29 -8.26
CA ILE A 267 18.50 -6.82 -9.52
C ILE A 267 17.77 -5.71 -10.27
N THR A 268 18.41 -5.18 -11.31
CA THR A 268 17.83 -4.10 -12.11
C THR A 268 18.35 -4.12 -13.54
N GLN A 269 17.51 -3.71 -14.49
CA GLN A 269 17.95 -3.40 -15.86
C GLN A 269 18.42 -1.95 -15.99
N ASN A 270 18.04 -1.09 -15.04
CA ASN A 270 18.37 0.32 -15.04
C ASN A 270 19.64 0.56 -14.22
N ILE A 271 20.72 0.89 -14.91
CA ILE A 271 22.00 1.15 -14.26
C ILE A 271 21.95 2.33 -13.29
N ASP A 272 21.13 3.34 -13.58
CA ASP A 272 21.03 4.52 -12.71
C ASP A 272 20.39 4.17 -11.37
N ASP A 273 19.50 3.18 -11.33
CA ASP A 273 18.86 2.74 -10.10
C ASP A 273 19.84 1.95 -9.22
N TYR A 274 20.69 1.10 -9.82
CA TYR A 274 21.83 0.49 -9.12
C TYR A 274 22.76 1.54 -8.52
N LYS A 275 23.15 2.56 -9.31
CA LYS A 275 24.04 3.64 -8.84
C LYS A 275 23.43 4.40 -7.67
N LYS A 276 22.16 4.80 -7.78
CA LYS A 276 21.46 5.51 -6.70
C LYS A 276 21.44 4.69 -5.41
N ILE A 277 21.04 3.42 -5.47
CA ILE A 277 20.96 2.57 -4.28
C ILE A 277 22.34 2.24 -3.72
N SER A 278 23.32 1.93 -4.59
CA SER A 278 24.68 1.62 -4.15
C SER A 278 25.37 2.82 -3.49
N ILE A 279 25.18 4.04 -4.00
CA ILE A 279 25.64 5.27 -3.35
C ILE A 279 24.95 5.44 -2.00
N LEU A 280 23.62 5.30 -1.92
CA LEU A 280 22.89 5.42 -0.66
C LEU A 280 23.39 4.42 0.40
N ILE A 281 23.65 3.18 0.02
CA ILE A 281 24.16 2.17 0.96
C ILE A 281 25.62 2.46 1.32
N SER A 282 26.48 2.63 0.31
CA SER A 282 27.92 2.79 0.52
C SER A 282 28.27 4.08 1.24
N ASP A 283 27.48 5.14 1.11
CA ASP A 283 27.66 6.39 1.86
C ASP A 283 27.43 6.19 3.36
N ASN A 284 26.42 5.40 3.75
CA ASN A 284 25.96 5.32 5.13
C ASN A 284 26.52 4.12 5.92
N PHE A 285 26.86 3.02 5.24
CA PHE A 285 27.23 1.76 5.88
C PHE A 285 28.62 1.28 5.48
N SER A 286 29.41 0.79 6.45
CA SER A 286 30.81 0.40 6.22
C SER A 286 31.03 -1.09 5.95
N ASN A 287 30.07 -1.93 6.33
CA ASN A 287 30.17 -3.41 6.21
C ASN A 287 29.15 -3.98 5.21
N VAL A 288 28.74 -3.18 4.23
CA VAL A 288 27.75 -3.56 3.23
C VAL A 288 28.33 -3.40 1.83
N LYS A 289 28.23 -4.45 1.03
CA LYS A 289 28.72 -4.50 -0.34
C LYS A 289 27.55 -4.69 -1.30
N CYS A 290 27.38 -3.73 -2.20
CA CYS A 290 26.38 -3.77 -3.26
C CYS A 290 26.90 -4.59 -4.45
N ILE A 291 26.08 -5.51 -4.95
CA ILE A 291 26.40 -6.38 -6.07
C ILE A 291 25.32 -6.20 -7.15
N PRO A 292 25.66 -5.66 -8.33
CA PRO A 292 24.69 -5.51 -9.41
C PRO A 292 24.38 -6.86 -10.05
N ILE A 293 23.11 -7.10 -10.36
CA ILE A 293 22.62 -8.28 -11.06
C ILE A 293 21.69 -7.83 -12.19
N PHE A 294 22.10 -8.00 -13.44
CA PHE A 294 21.30 -7.53 -14.59
C PHE A 294 20.29 -8.55 -15.11
N ARG A 295 20.42 -9.82 -14.72
CA ARG A 295 19.45 -10.87 -15.01
C ARG A 295 19.33 -11.83 -13.84
N PHE A 296 18.11 -12.29 -13.58
CA PHE A 296 17.80 -13.14 -12.44
C PHE A 296 18.48 -14.52 -12.53
N GLU A 297 18.64 -15.07 -13.74
CA GLU A 297 19.33 -16.34 -13.99
C GLU A 297 20.75 -16.33 -13.44
N TYR A 298 21.39 -15.15 -13.40
CA TYR A 298 22.73 -15.00 -12.83
C TYR A 298 22.73 -15.06 -11.32
N LEU A 299 21.71 -14.53 -10.64
CA LEU A 299 21.59 -14.70 -9.20
C LEU A 299 21.49 -16.20 -8.85
N ILE A 300 20.74 -16.96 -9.66
CA ILE A 300 20.61 -18.41 -9.51
C ILE A 300 21.97 -19.10 -9.68
N ALA A 301 22.70 -18.79 -10.75
CA ALA A 301 24.03 -19.36 -10.98
C ALA A 301 25.00 -19.02 -9.83
N ARG A 302 25.01 -17.75 -9.40
CA ARG A 302 25.86 -17.22 -8.33
C ARG A 302 25.72 -17.98 -7.02
N LEU A 303 24.48 -18.20 -6.59
CA LEU A 303 24.19 -18.82 -5.29
C LEU A 303 24.30 -20.34 -5.34
N LYS A 304 24.18 -20.97 -6.51
CA LYS A 304 24.50 -22.40 -6.68
C LYS A 304 25.99 -22.65 -6.51
N ASP A 305 26.85 -21.78 -7.03
CA ASP A 305 28.30 -21.92 -6.93
C ASP A 305 28.80 -21.78 -5.49
N SER A 306 28.23 -20.85 -4.71
CA SER A 306 28.59 -20.68 -3.30
C SER A 306 28.16 -21.86 -2.41
N SER A 307 27.11 -22.60 -2.80
CA SER A 307 26.64 -23.78 -2.07
C SER A 307 27.56 -25.01 -2.19
N GLY A 308 28.58 -24.97 -3.07
CA GLY A 308 29.50 -26.10 -3.30
C GLY A 308 28.86 -27.32 -3.98
N THR A 309 27.61 -27.23 -4.43
CA THR A 309 26.80 -28.38 -4.89
C THR A 309 26.92 -28.66 -6.40
N GLN A 310 27.95 -28.15 -7.09
CA GLN A 310 28.10 -28.45 -8.52
C GLN A 310 28.66 -29.85 -8.78
N LYS A 311 27.79 -30.80 -9.13
CA LYS A 311 28.17 -31.92 -10.02
C LYS A 311 28.50 -31.33 -11.38
N LYS A 312 29.73 -31.53 -11.87
CA LYS A 312 30.20 -31.12 -13.19
C LYS A 312 29.34 -31.77 -14.30
N THR A 313 28.22 -31.16 -14.65
CA THR A 313 27.57 -31.41 -15.94
C THR A 313 28.23 -30.50 -16.95
N ALA A 314 29.12 -31.06 -17.77
CA ALA A 314 29.67 -30.39 -18.94
C ALA A 314 28.52 -30.18 -19.94
N SER A 315 27.88 -29.01 -19.90
CA SER A 315 26.99 -28.61 -20.99
C SER A 315 27.87 -28.17 -22.15
N ASN A 316 27.60 -28.75 -23.33
CA ASN A 316 28.10 -28.26 -24.61
C ASN A 316 27.41 -26.94 -24.94
N ASP A 317 27.78 -25.87 -24.24
CA ASP A 317 27.32 -24.52 -24.58
C ASP A 317 28.07 -24.07 -25.83
N LYS A 318 27.39 -24.10 -26.98
CA LYS A 318 27.82 -23.36 -28.17
C LYS A 318 27.98 -21.90 -27.75
N ILE A 319 29.23 -21.44 -27.67
CA ILE A 319 29.57 -20.04 -27.45
C ILE A 319 28.85 -19.23 -28.53
N LEU A 320 27.82 -18.47 -28.14
CA LEU A 320 27.18 -17.46 -28.98
C LEU A 320 28.25 -16.42 -29.32
N LYS A 321 28.71 -16.43 -30.57
CA LYS A 321 29.68 -15.44 -31.06
C LYS A 321 28.99 -14.07 -31.02
N SER A 322 29.54 -13.12 -30.28
CA SER A 322 29.10 -11.71 -30.38
C SER A 322 29.33 -11.24 -31.82
N GLU A 323 28.31 -10.70 -32.48
CA GLU A 323 28.35 -10.42 -33.92
C GLU A 323 29.18 -9.18 -34.30
N ASN A 324 29.48 -8.29 -33.35
CA ASN A 324 30.15 -7.02 -33.61
C ASN A 324 31.55 -6.98 -32.99
N ILE A 325 32.56 -6.74 -33.82
CA ILE A 325 33.93 -6.48 -33.39
C ILE A 325 34.20 -4.99 -33.58
N HIS A 326 34.87 -4.38 -32.63
CA HIS A 326 35.23 -2.96 -32.64
C HIS A 326 36.75 -2.83 -32.70
N ARG A 327 37.25 -1.85 -33.45
CA ARG A 327 38.66 -1.49 -33.52
C ARG A 327 38.89 -0.13 -32.87
N LEU A 328 39.76 -0.10 -31.87
CA LEU A 328 40.27 1.10 -31.22
C LEU A 328 41.71 1.35 -31.69
N THR A 329 41.97 2.47 -32.34
CA THR A 329 43.31 2.88 -32.75
C THR A 329 43.85 3.94 -31.80
N LEU A 330 45.02 3.67 -31.21
CA LEU A 330 45.72 4.53 -30.26
C LEU A 330 47.04 5.02 -30.86
N LYS A 331 47.40 6.29 -30.60
CA LYS A 331 48.70 6.89 -30.91
C LYS A 331 49.13 7.77 -29.74
N LYS A 332 50.34 7.55 -29.21
CA LYS A 332 50.82 8.21 -27.97
C LYS A 332 49.81 8.13 -26.81
N GLN A 333 49.23 6.95 -26.59
CA GLN A 333 48.19 6.70 -25.58
C GLN A 333 46.89 7.51 -25.76
N LYS A 334 46.70 8.17 -26.90
CA LYS A 334 45.45 8.87 -27.25
C LYS A 334 44.68 8.07 -28.29
N VAL A 335 43.36 7.99 -28.13
CA VAL A 335 42.48 7.42 -29.15
C VAL A 335 42.45 8.35 -30.35
N ILE A 336 42.83 7.81 -31.52
CA ILE A 336 42.78 8.53 -32.79
C ILE A 336 41.68 8.00 -33.72
N LYS A 337 41.24 6.76 -33.52
CA LYS A 337 40.15 6.17 -34.32
C LYS A 337 39.36 5.15 -33.50
N PHE A 338 38.05 5.10 -33.73
CA PHE A 338 37.15 4.07 -33.22
C PHE A 338 36.19 3.67 -34.35
N GLN A 339 36.12 2.39 -34.68
CA GLN A 339 35.30 1.89 -35.80
C GLN A 339 34.75 0.49 -35.53
N GLU A 340 33.66 0.12 -36.17
CA GLU A 340 33.23 -1.28 -36.20
C GLU A 340 34.03 -1.97 -37.29
N ILE A 341 34.37 -3.23 -37.08
CA ILE A 341 34.92 -4.06 -38.12
C ILE A 341 34.05 -5.31 -38.25
N ASP A 342 33.82 -5.73 -39.49
CA ASP A 342 33.17 -7.00 -39.73
C ASP A 342 34.10 -8.18 -39.41
N GLN A 343 33.61 -9.41 -39.56
CA GLN A 343 34.40 -10.62 -39.31
C GLN A 343 35.62 -10.76 -40.25
N LYS A 344 35.67 -10.00 -41.34
CA LYS A 344 36.81 -9.96 -42.27
C LYS A 344 37.81 -8.85 -41.91
N GLY A 345 37.50 -8.04 -40.91
CA GLY A 345 38.34 -6.92 -40.46
C GLY A 345 38.11 -5.64 -41.26
N GLU A 346 37.09 -5.60 -42.11
CA GLU A 346 36.75 -4.43 -42.92
C GLU A 346 35.98 -3.40 -42.08
N PRO A 347 36.39 -2.12 -42.11
CA PRO A 347 35.73 -1.08 -41.34
C PRO A 347 34.30 -0.84 -41.84
N LYS A 348 33.35 -0.77 -40.89
CA LYS A 348 32.03 -0.20 -41.10
C LYS A 348 31.95 1.14 -40.38
N ASP A 349 31.37 2.13 -41.06
CA ASP A 349 31.08 3.42 -40.45
C ASP A 349 30.11 3.21 -39.29
N LEU A 350 30.59 3.51 -38.10
CA LEU A 350 29.86 3.30 -36.85
C LEU A 350 29.33 4.67 -36.41
N VAL A 351 28.03 4.75 -36.09
CA VAL A 351 27.37 5.99 -35.66
C VAL A 351 27.32 6.11 -34.12
N GLN A 352 27.29 4.98 -33.39
CA GLN A 352 27.12 4.95 -31.92
C GLN A 352 27.62 3.64 -31.26
N PHE A 353 28.33 3.73 -30.14
CA PHE A 353 28.76 2.56 -29.34
C PHE A 353 28.04 2.54 -27.98
N GLY A 354 27.12 1.60 -27.77
CA GLY A 354 26.26 1.62 -26.58
C GLY A 354 25.42 2.90 -26.55
N SER A 355 25.53 3.70 -25.48
CA SER A 355 24.91 5.03 -25.37
C SER A 355 25.78 6.18 -25.90
N LEU A 356 27.02 5.91 -26.32
CA LEU A 356 28.00 6.94 -26.69
C LEU A 356 27.95 7.26 -28.19
N LYS A 357 27.80 8.54 -28.54
CA LYS A 357 28.02 8.99 -29.90
C LYS A 357 29.52 9.06 -30.18
N ILE A 358 29.93 8.57 -31.34
CA ILE A 358 31.36 8.54 -31.73
C ILE A 358 31.94 9.94 -31.90
N GLU A 359 31.11 10.94 -32.19
CA GLU A 359 31.48 12.36 -32.25
C GLU A 359 32.00 12.88 -30.90
N ASP A 360 31.44 12.40 -29.78
CA ASP A 360 31.87 12.77 -28.43
C ASP A 360 33.23 12.14 -28.10
N LEU A 361 33.48 10.92 -28.58
CA LEU A 361 34.77 10.21 -28.44
C LEU A 361 35.89 10.85 -29.27
N LYS A 362 35.57 11.37 -30.46
CA LYS A 362 36.55 12.02 -31.37
C LYS A 362 37.03 13.38 -30.84
N ASN A 363 36.15 14.13 -30.17
CA ASN A 363 36.44 15.51 -29.77
C ASN A 363 36.95 15.67 -28.33
N ASN A 364 36.93 14.60 -27.52
CA ASN A 364 37.22 14.72 -26.09
C ASN A 364 38.06 13.54 -25.57
N SER A 365 39.37 13.54 -25.85
CA SER A 365 40.30 12.48 -25.37
C SER A 365 40.28 12.26 -23.85
N THR A 366 39.87 13.28 -23.08
CA THR A 366 39.64 13.23 -21.63
C THR A 366 38.40 12.43 -21.21
N GLU A 367 37.37 12.33 -22.04
CA GLU A 367 36.21 11.46 -21.78
C GLU A 367 36.62 9.98 -21.86
N LEU A 368 37.42 9.59 -22.86
CA LEU A 368 37.89 8.20 -23.03
C LEU A 368 38.77 7.70 -21.88
N ASN A 369 39.57 8.59 -21.27
CA ASN A 369 40.34 8.27 -20.06
C ASN A 369 39.45 7.95 -18.85
N LYS A 370 38.15 8.31 -18.86
CA LYS A 370 37.18 7.85 -17.85
C LYS A 370 36.82 6.38 -18.03
N TYR A 371 36.86 5.87 -19.26
CA TYR A 371 36.49 4.49 -19.60
C TYR A 371 37.71 3.58 -19.63
N PHE A 372 38.89 4.09 -19.95
CA PHE A 372 40.12 3.30 -19.92
C PHE A 372 41.09 3.99 -18.98
N PRO A 373 41.17 3.55 -17.70
CA PRO A 373 42.15 4.08 -16.77
C PRO A 373 43.54 4.05 -17.40
N GLU A 374 44.36 5.06 -17.12
CA GLU A 374 45.72 5.15 -17.67
C GLU A 374 46.52 3.87 -17.39
N GLU A 375 46.30 3.23 -16.24
CA GLU A 375 46.89 1.93 -15.89
C GLU A 375 46.49 0.80 -16.84
N THR A 376 45.24 0.77 -17.31
CA THR A 376 44.75 -0.21 -18.29
C THR A 376 45.44 0.01 -19.63
N PHE A 377 45.54 1.26 -20.08
CA PHE A 377 46.31 1.58 -21.28
C PHE A 377 47.79 1.22 -21.12
N GLN A 378 48.41 1.54 -19.99
CA GLN A 378 49.80 1.18 -19.73
C GLN A 378 50.01 -0.34 -19.73
N LYS A 379 49.06 -1.13 -19.21
CA LYS A 379 49.11 -2.60 -19.31
C LYS A 379 49.02 -3.07 -20.76
N ILE A 380 48.12 -2.49 -21.55
CA ILE A 380 47.96 -2.80 -22.98
C ILE A 380 49.22 -2.43 -23.78
N PHE A 381 49.81 -1.26 -23.53
CA PHE A 381 51.04 -0.81 -24.22
C PHE A 381 52.28 -1.59 -23.79
N LYS A 382 52.42 -1.94 -22.49
CA LYS A 382 53.61 -2.61 -21.96
C LYS A 382 53.69 -4.08 -22.36
N ASN A 383 52.57 -4.80 -22.36
CA ASN A 383 52.56 -6.25 -22.62
C ASN A 383 51.36 -6.71 -23.48
N PRO A 384 51.24 -6.25 -24.73
CA PRO A 384 50.09 -6.58 -25.59
C PRO A 384 49.92 -8.10 -25.81
N GLU A 385 51.02 -8.84 -25.89
CA GLU A 385 51.01 -10.30 -26.09
C GLU A 385 50.47 -11.08 -24.87
N THR A 386 50.61 -10.53 -23.65
CA THR A 386 50.12 -11.20 -22.44
C THR A 386 48.61 -11.09 -22.26
N LEU A 387 47.98 -10.09 -22.90
CA LEU A 387 46.54 -9.87 -22.83
C LEU A 387 45.78 -10.84 -23.73
N THR A 388 46.30 -11.13 -24.92
CA THR A 388 45.70 -12.13 -25.82
C THR A 388 45.91 -13.58 -25.34
N ALA A 389 46.92 -13.83 -24.50
CA ALA A 389 47.22 -15.16 -23.94
C ALA A 389 46.36 -15.56 -22.72
N ASN A 390 45.83 -14.60 -21.95
CA ASN A 390 45.01 -14.83 -20.75
C ASN A 390 43.51 -14.58 -21.02
N ASP A 391 42.94 -15.32 -21.97
CA ASP A 391 41.55 -15.24 -22.45
C ASP A 391 41.14 -13.91 -23.13
N GLY A 392 42.04 -12.93 -23.28
CA GLY A 392 41.76 -11.67 -23.96
C GLY A 392 40.90 -10.69 -23.15
N ILE A 393 40.52 -11.03 -21.92
CA ILE A 393 39.49 -10.27 -21.21
C ILE A 393 40.09 -9.09 -20.44
N VAL A 394 39.65 -7.89 -20.80
CA VAL A 394 39.93 -6.66 -20.07
C VAL A 394 38.68 -6.19 -19.36
N ASP A 395 38.77 -5.97 -18.06
CA ASP A 395 37.78 -5.21 -17.31
C ASP A 395 38.09 -3.72 -17.32
N ILE A 396 37.03 -2.96 -17.53
CA ILE A 396 36.99 -1.52 -17.36
C ILE A 396 36.05 -1.23 -16.21
N LEU A 397 36.52 -0.45 -15.24
CA LEU A 397 35.64 0.15 -14.24
C LEU A 397 35.11 1.46 -14.80
N GLU A 398 33.84 1.48 -15.20
CA GLU A 398 33.14 2.66 -15.65
C GLU A 398 32.00 2.96 -14.68
N ASN A 399 32.04 4.09 -13.98
CA ASN A 399 30.97 4.50 -13.05
C ASN A 399 30.57 3.39 -12.05
N ASP A 400 31.56 2.76 -11.40
CA ASP A 400 31.42 1.62 -10.48
C ASP A 400 30.90 0.30 -11.11
N MET A 401 30.92 0.21 -12.45
CA MET A 401 30.62 -1.02 -13.18
C MET A 401 31.82 -1.62 -13.88
N ILE A 402 31.89 -2.95 -13.85
CA ILE A 402 32.94 -3.70 -14.51
C ILE A 402 32.45 -4.16 -15.87
N ILE A 403 32.84 -3.47 -16.94
CA ILE A 403 32.56 -3.88 -18.32
C ILE A 403 33.69 -4.78 -18.77
N PHE A 404 33.35 -5.96 -19.31
CA PHE A 404 34.33 -6.88 -19.86
C PHE A 404 34.37 -6.78 -21.38
N PHE A 405 35.57 -6.60 -21.89
CA PHE A 405 35.89 -6.64 -23.31
C PHE A 405 36.75 -7.84 -23.60
N LYS A 406 36.49 -8.53 -24.71
CA LYS A 406 37.36 -9.57 -25.20
C LYS A 406 38.21 -9.01 -26.32
N ILE A 407 39.49 -8.82 -26.05
CA ILE A 407 40.49 -8.45 -27.04
C ILE A 407 40.82 -9.68 -27.88
N PHE A 408 40.58 -9.59 -29.19
CA PHE A 408 40.92 -10.62 -30.15
C PHE A 408 42.29 -10.41 -30.76
N LYS A 409 42.64 -9.15 -31.04
CA LYS A 409 43.84 -8.81 -31.79
C LYS A 409 44.40 -7.48 -31.32
N ILE A 410 45.71 -7.41 -31.19
CA ILE A 410 46.43 -6.16 -31.02
C ILE A 410 47.45 -6.09 -32.14
N ASN A 411 47.30 -5.14 -33.05
CA ASN A 411 48.33 -4.81 -34.04
C ASN A 411 49.14 -3.64 -33.51
N LYS A 412 50.47 -3.76 -33.52
CA LYS A 412 51.38 -2.65 -33.28
C LYS A 412 52.05 -2.27 -34.59
N THR A 413 51.86 -1.03 -35.01
CA THR A 413 52.51 -0.46 -36.19
C THR A 413 53.23 0.83 -35.80
N VAL A 414 54.06 1.33 -36.70
CA VAL A 414 54.78 2.60 -36.54
C VAL A 414 54.38 3.48 -37.71
N ASP A 415 54.01 4.73 -37.45
CA ASP A 415 53.63 5.66 -38.50
C ASP A 415 54.85 6.31 -39.17
N GLU A 416 54.61 7.17 -40.16
CA GLU A 416 55.66 7.88 -40.91
C GLU A 416 56.56 8.77 -40.01
N ASN A 417 56.07 9.14 -38.82
CA ASN A 417 56.80 9.95 -37.84
C ASN A 417 57.54 9.10 -36.80
N MET A 418 57.66 7.80 -37.02
CA MET A 418 58.22 6.83 -36.06
C MET A 418 57.43 6.74 -34.75
N GLU A 419 56.14 7.10 -34.76
CA GLU A 419 55.27 7.02 -33.59
C GLU A 419 54.51 5.69 -33.56
N GLU A 420 54.46 5.06 -32.38
CA GLU A 420 53.74 3.80 -32.21
C GLU A 420 52.23 4.00 -32.32
N ILE A 421 51.61 3.20 -33.19
CA ILE A 421 50.17 3.05 -33.33
C ILE A 421 49.78 1.67 -32.84
N LEU A 422 48.80 1.60 -31.94
CA LEU A 422 48.17 0.35 -31.51
C LEU A 422 46.75 0.27 -32.06
N GLU A 423 46.42 -0.78 -32.80
CA GLU A 423 45.04 -1.11 -33.13
C GLU A 423 44.60 -2.30 -32.28
N ILE A 424 43.52 -2.12 -31.54
CA ILE A 424 42.98 -3.12 -30.62
C ILE A 424 41.62 -3.52 -31.16
N ASP A 425 41.49 -4.76 -31.60
CA ASP A 425 40.23 -5.37 -32.01
C ASP A 425 39.63 -6.09 -30.80
N PHE A 426 38.43 -5.68 -30.41
CA PHE A 426 37.75 -6.20 -29.24
C PHE A 426 36.24 -6.32 -29.48
N SER A 427 35.56 -7.20 -28.75
CA SER A 427 34.09 -7.18 -28.66
C SER A 427 33.63 -7.03 -27.23
N SER A 428 32.36 -6.65 -27.07
CA SER A 428 31.68 -6.85 -25.80
C SER A 428 31.63 -8.34 -25.50
N VAL A 429 31.99 -8.71 -24.27
CA VAL A 429 31.81 -10.07 -23.80
C VAL A 429 30.31 -10.35 -23.71
N HIS A 430 29.86 -11.52 -24.18
CA HIS A 430 28.46 -11.93 -24.04
C HIS A 430 28.06 -11.84 -22.56
N PRO A 431 26.87 -11.33 -22.20
CA PRO A 431 26.47 -11.15 -20.80
C PRO A 431 26.71 -12.38 -19.90
N ASP A 432 26.51 -13.59 -20.42
CA ASP A 432 26.76 -14.83 -19.67
C ASP A 432 28.26 -15.08 -19.39
N GLU A 433 29.14 -14.83 -20.37
CA GLU A 433 30.59 -14.98 -20.20
C GLU A 433 31.13 -13.87 -19.28
N ALA A 434 30.63 -12.64 -19.44
CA ALA A 434 30.94 -11.48 -18.60
C ALA A 434 30.65 -11.78 -17.12
N GLU A 435 29.50 -12.37 -16.81
CA GLU A 435 29.15 -12.77 -15.45
C GLU A 435 30.02 -13.93 -14.94
N ARG A 436 30.32 -14.96 -15.75
CA ARG A 436 31.26 -16.03 -15.35
C ARG A 436 32.61 -15.45 -14.94
N ILE A 437 33.11 -14.46 -15.67
CA ILE A 437 34.34 -13.75 -15.35
C ILE A 437 34.18 -12.95 -14.05
N ARG A 438 33.06 -12.22 -13.91
CA ARG A 438 32.70 -11.45 -12.71
C ARG A 438 32.66 -12.36 -11.47
N HIS A 439 32.10 -13.56 -11.57
CA HIS A 439 32.12 -14.56 -10.49
C HIS A 439 33.52 -14.99 -10.11
N LYS A 440 34.36 -15.30 -11.10
CA LYS A 440 35.73 -15.75 -10.87
C LYS A 440 36.60 -14.65 -10.26
N LYS A 441 36.42 -13.40 -10.69
CA LYS A 441 37.18 -12.25 -10.19
C LYS A 441 36.67 -11.72 -8.85
N PHE A 442 35.36 -11.79 -8.60
CA PHE A 442 34.71 -11.26 -7.41
C PHE A 442 33.95 -12.37 -6.70
N PRO A 443 34.64 -13.30 -6.02
CA PRO A 443 33.97 -14.33 -5.23
C PRO A 443 33.06 -13.66 -4.20
N VAL A 444 31.87 -14.22 -4.02
CA VAL A 444 30.95 -13.75 -2.99
C VAL A 444 31.46 -14.23 -1.65
N THR A 445 32.13 -13.34 -0.93
CA THR A 445 32.41 -13.48 0.50
C THR A 445 31.30 -12.76 1.26
N GLY A 446 30.85 -13.33 2.39
CA GLY A 446 29.84 -12.68 3.25
C GLY A 446 28.42 -13.25 3.13
N GLN A 447 27.54 -12.75 4.00
CA GLN A 447 26.14 -13.19 4.08
C GLN A 447 25.24 -12.30 3.21
N THR A 448 24.29 -12.89 2.50
CA THR A 448 23.23 -12.13 1.85
C THR A 448 22.33 -11.51 2.91
N SER A 449 22.26 -10.17 2.95
CA SER A 449 21.33 -9.48 3.86
C SER A 449 20.07 -9.00 3.14
N ALA A 450 20.21 -8.51 1.90
CA ALA A 450 19.09 -7.95 1.15
C ALA A 450 19.18 -8.23 -0.35
N ILE A 451 18.02 -8.32 -0.99
CA ILE A 451 17.86 -8.41 -2.44
C ILE A 451 16.89 -7.29 -2.86
N PHE A 452 17.39 -6.31 -3.60
CA PHE A 452 16.59 -5.25 -4.19
C PHE A 452 16.12 -5.66 -5.59
N LEU A 453 14.83 -5.50 -5.87
CA LEU A 453 14.22 -5.81 -7.16
C LEU A 453 13.61 -4.54 -7.75
N ASP A 454 14.06 -4.14 -8.94
CA ASP A 454 13.42 -3.01 -9.66
C ASP A 454 11.99 -3.33 -10.11
N GLY A 455 11.25 -2.29 -10.50
CA GLY A 455 9.86 -2.41 -10.93
C GLY A 455 9.62 -3.48 -12.00
N ILE A 456 10.53 -3.69 -12.96
CA ILE A 456 10.38 -4.70 -14.02
C ILE A 456 10.40 -6.12 -13.41
N TYR A 457 11.21 -6.32 -12.37
CA TYR A 457 11.33 -7.59 -11.64
C TYR A 457 10.42 -7.68 -10.42
N ALA A 458 9.81 -6.57 -10.00
CA ALA A 458 8.94 -6.52 -8.83
C ALA A 458 7.51 -7.00 -9.18
N SER A 459 7.38 -8.27 -9.56
CA SER A 459 6.10 -8.97 -9.69
C SER A 459 5.99 -10.08 -8.64
N PRO A 460 4.76 -10.48 -8.23
CA PRO A 460 4.57 -11.60 -7.32
C PRO A 460 5.21 -12.90 -7.81
N GLU A 461 5.14 -13.19 -9.10
CA GLU A 461 5.74 -14.40 -9.69
C GLU A 461 7.27 -14.40 -9.57
N TYR A 462 7.89 -13.24 -9.81
CA TYR A 462 9.34 -13.09 -9.63
C TYR A 462 9.74 -13.18 -8.16
N PHE A 463 8.95 -12.58 -7.27
CA PHE A 463 9.16 -12.70 -5.82
C PHE A 463 9.14 -14.17 -5.38
N ASP A 464 8.15 -14.95 -5.81
CA ASP A 464 8.05 -16.38 -5.47
C ASP A 464 9.23 -17.18 -6.01
N ARG A 465 9.70 -16.86 -7.24
CA ARG A 465 10.91 -17.49 -7.81
C ARG A 465 12.16 -17.16 -6.99
N VAL A 466 12.34 -15.90 -6.59
CA VAL A 466 13.49 -15.47 -5.78
C VAL A 466 13.42 -16.13 -4.41
N LYS A 467 12.27 -16.06 -3.74
CA LYS A 467 12.06 -16.63 -2.40
C LYS A 467 12.21 -18.14 -2.39
N GLY A 468 11.62 -18.84 -3.34
CA GLY A 468 11.75 -20.29 -3.49
C GLY A 468 13.19 -20.72 -3.77
N PHE A 469 13.93 -19.92 -4.54
CA PHE A 469 15.34 -20.18 -4.79
C PHE A 469 16.22 -19.94 -3.55
N MET A 470 16.02 -18.83 -2.86
CA MET A 470 16.77 -18.49 -1.64
C MET A 470 16.52 -19.51 -0.52
N SER A 471 15.26 -19.95 -0.35
CA SER A 471 14.89 -21.00 0.64
C SER A 471 15.57 -22.34 0.40
N ASN A 472 15.99 -22.63 -0.84
CA ASN A 472 16.70 -23.85 -1.21
C ASN A 472 18.23 -23.72 -1.17
N SER A 473 18.76 -22.50 -1.25
CA SER A 473 20.21 -22.24 -1.43
C SER A 473 20.91 -21.76 -0.16
N GLU A 474 20.20 -21.14 0.78
CA GLU A 474 20.77 -20.71 2.05
C GLU A 474 20.40 -21.65 3.23
N PRO A 475 21.26 -21.77 4.25
CA PRO A 475 20.89 -22.46 5.49
C PRO A 475 19.63 -21.85 6.09
N GLN A 476 18.70 -22.70 6.58
CA GLN A 476 17.37 -22.32 7.09
C GLN A 476 17.36 -21.25 8.22
N ASN A 477 18.51 -20.84 8.74
CA ASN A 477 18.65 -19.89 9.84
C ASN A 477 19.16 -18.49 9.42
N LYS A 478 19.29 -18.19 8.12
CA LYS A 478 19.72 -16.86 7.67
C LYS A 478 18.52 -16.00 7.28
N GLU A 479 18.34 -14.90 8.01
CA GLU A 479 17.39 -13.86 7.64
C GLU A 479 17.97 -13.00 6.52
N TYR A 480 17.31 -13.03 5.36
CA TYR A 480 17.49 -12.06 4.28
C TYR A 480 16.14 -11.40 4.00
N ARG A 481 16.16 -10.19 3.43
CA ARG A 481 14.95 -9.48 3.00
C ARG A 481 14.92 -9.21 1.50
N ILE A 482 13.74 -9.28 0.90
CA ILE A 482 13.50 -8.93 -0.50
C ILE A 482 12.75 -7.61 -0.54
N ILE A 483 13.36 -6.62 -1.18
CA ILE A 483 12.94 -5.22 -1.17
C ILE A 483 12.58 -4.78 -2.60
N ALA A 484 11.39 -4.24 -2.80
CA ALA A 484 10.99 -3.66 -4.08
C ALA A 484 11.50 -2.23 -4.24
N LEU A 485 11.87 -1.86 -5.47
CA LEU A 485 12.11 -0.49 -5.90
C LEU A 485 11.03 -0.10 -6.91
N SER A 486 10.23 0.89 -6.55
CA SER A 486 9.20 1.47 -7.41
C SER A 486 9.64 2.86 -7.88
N ASN A 487 9.29 3.24 -9.11
CA ASN A 487 9.51 4.60 -9.61
C ASN A 487 8.33 5.55 -9.30
N LYS A 488 7.32 5.03 -8.58
CA LYS A 488 6.14 5.78 -8.15
C LYS A 488 5.77 5.39 -6.72
N PRO A 489 5.22 6.31 -5.91
CA PRO A 489 4.66 5.95 -4.61
C PRO A 489 3.54 4.93 -4.78
N LEU A 490 3.28 4.14 -3.74
CA LEU A 490 2.15 3.22 -3.69
C LEU A 490 0.87 4.02 -3.47
N LEU A 491 0.07 4.18 -4.52
CA LEU A 491 -1.13 5.03 -4.49
C LEU A 491 -2.43 4.25 -4.70
N ASP A 492 -2.38 2.99 -5.15
CA ASP A 492 -3.59 2.22 -5.42
C ASP A 492 -3.48 0.76 -4.96
N GLU A 493 -4.61 0.05 -5.05
CA GLU A 493 -4.72 -1.36 -4.65
C GLU A 493 -3.92 -2.30 -5.56
N LYS A 494 -3.67 -1.92 -6.83
CA LYS A 494 -2.84 -2.75 -7.72
C LYS A 494 -1.40 -2.74 -7.24
N ASP A 495 -0.92 -1.59 -6.79
CA ASP A 495 0.40 -1.48 -6.19
C ASP A 495 0.47 -2.24 -4.85
N GLU A 496 -0.58 -2.19 -4.01
CA GLU A 496 -0.66 -3.01 -2.78
C GLU A 496 -0.58 -4.50 -3.10
N ILE A 497 -1.31 -5.00 -4.09
CA ILE A 497 -1.26 -6.42 -4.51
C ILE A 497 0.11 -6.77 -5.07
N ARG A 498 0.67 -5.90 -5.92
CA ARG A 498 1.95 -6.14 -6.60
C ARG A 498 3.11 -6.17 -5.62
N TYR A 499 3.18 -5.19 -4.72
CA TYR A 499 4.31 -5.01 -3.82
C TYR A 499 4.06 -5.63 -2.43
N GLY A 500 2.83 -5.99 -2.08
CA GLY A 500 2.48 -6.50 -0.75
C GLY A 500 3.08 -7.87 -0.41
N VAL A 501 3.70 -8.56 -1.38
CA VAL A 501 4.46 -9.79 -1.13
C VAL A 501 5.89 -9.50 -0.64
N PHE A 502 6.41 -8.29 -0.84
CA PHE A 502 7.78 -7.90 -0.50
C PHE A 502 7.90 -7.50 0.97
N ASP A 503 9.11 -7.62 1.53
CA ASP A 503 9.36 -7.24 2.92
C ASP A 503 9.39 -5.70 3.08
N GLU A 504 9.76 -4.98 2.03
CA GLU A 504 9.79 -3.51 1.99
C GLU A 504 9.63 -2.99 0.55
N CYS A 505 9.17 -1.75 0.37
CA CYS A 505 9.13 -1.06 -0.91
C CYS A 505 9.64 0.39 -0.78
N PHE A 506 10.62 0.77 -1.60
CA PHE A 506 11.08 2.16 -1.72
C PHE A 506 10.62 2.79 -3.02
N CYS A 507 10.16 4.05 -2.95
CA CYS A 507 9.94 4.88 -4.11
C CYS A 507 11.23 5.62 -4.50
N LEU A 508 11.65 5.51 -5.76
CA LEU A 508 12.78 6.22 -6.34
C LEU A 508 12.33 7.50 -7.07
N PRO A 509 13.07 8.63 -6.94
CA PRO A 509 14.17 8.83 -6.01
C PRO A 509 13.69 8.79 -4.55
N THR A 510 14.50 8.21 -3.67
CA THR A 510 14.20 8.11 -2.24
C THR A 510 15.00 9.12 -1.45
N ASP A 511 14.45 9.58 -0.32
CA ASP A 511 15.16 10.47 0.59
C ASP A 511 16.31 9.72 1.29
N ARG A 512 17.53 10.28 1.21
CA ARG A 512 18.75 9.63 1.74
C ARG A 512 18.64 9.28 3.22
N TYR A 513 18.13 10.19 4.04
CA TYR A 513 18.04 9.99 5.48
C TYR A 513 16.95 8.97 5.84
N TYR A 514 15.81 9.02 5.16
CA TYR A 514 14.74 8.04 5.30
C TYR A 514 15.26 6.65 4.95
N PHE A 515 15.91 6.51 3.78
CA PHE A 515 16.48 5.24 3.33
C PHE A 515 17.47 4.68 4.35
N ALA A 516 18.47 5.47 4.76
CA ALA A 516 19.49 5.02 5.72
C ALA A 516 18.89 4.62 7.08
N ARG A 517 17.99 5.45 7.64
CA ARG A 517 17.33 5.13 8.91
C ARG A 517 16.45 3.89 8.79
N LYS A 518 15.79 3.70 7.64
CA LYS A 518 14.93 2.55 7.39
C LYS A 518 15.75 1.27 7.24
N MET A 519 16.81 1.30 6.44
CA MET A 519 17.79 0.22 6.34
C MET A 519 18.36 -0.14 7.71
N LYS A 520 18.69 0.84 8.55
CA LYS A 520 19.20 0.57 9.90
C LYS A 520 18.15 -0.07 10.81
N GLN A 521 16.87 0.28 10.66
CA GLN A 521 15.78 -0.35 11.40
C GLN A 521 15.59 -1.82 10.98
N ASP A 522 15.68 -2.09 9.68
CA ASP A 522 15.46 -3.43 9.10
C ASP A 522 16.70 -4.33 9.20
N PHE A 523 17.88 -3.73 9.23
CA PHE A 523 19.18 -4.40 9.37
C PHE A 523 20.01 -3.78 10.51
N PRO A 524 19.67 -4.05 11.78
CA PRO A 524 20.35 -3.47 12.94
C PRO A 524 21.87 -3.73 13.00
N TYR A 525 22.35 -4.76 12.30
CA TYR A 525 23.75 -5.18 12.21
C TYR A 525 24.56 -4.49 11.11
N TRP A 526 23.94 -3.65 10.26
CA TRP A 526 24.68 -2.81 9.34
C TRP A 526 25.39 -1.70 10.12
N LYS A 527 26.72 -1.65 10.04
CA LYS A 527 27.56 -0.71 10.78
C LYS A 527 27.51 0.66 10.14
N ILE A 528 27.10 1.64 10.92
CA ILE A 528 27.07 3.04 10.49
C ILE A 528 28.51 3.53 10.37
N LYS A 529 28.83 4.30 9.33
CA LYS A 529 30.15 4.94 9.25
C LYS A 529 30.36 5.91 10.41
N ALA A 530 31.59 5.96 10.94
CA ALA A 530 31.95 6.63 12.20
C ALA A 530 31.59 8.13 12.33
N ASN A 531 31.16 8.79 11.25
CA ASN A 531 30.85 10.22 11.21
C ASN A 531 29.39 10.56 10.88
N GLU A 532 28.50 9.57 10.77
CA GLU A 532 27.09 9.82 10.45
C GLU A 532 26.18 9.49 11.65
N PRO A 533 25.76 10.47 12.47
CA PRO A 533 24.78 10.22 13.49
C PRO A 533 23.40 9.95 12.85
N LEU A 534 23.02 8.67 12.75
CA LEU A 534 21.65 8.28 12.40
C LEU A 534 20.76 8.34 13.65
N SER A 535 20.27 9.53 13.99
CA SER A 535 19.18 9.71 14.97
C SER A 535 17.85 9.94 14.26
N ARG A 536 16.72 9.59 14.88
CA ARG A 536 15.37 9.99 14.44
C ARG A 536 14.61 10.67 15.54
N ASP A 537 13.73 11.61 15.20
CA ASP A 537 12.87 12.24 16.21
C ASP A 537 11.68 11.32 16.51
N VAL A 538 11.47 11.04 17.79
CA VAL A 538 10.30 10.33 18.28
C VAL A 538 9.43 11.32 19.04
N VAL A 539 8.17 11.41 18.64
CA VAL A 539 7.19 12.26 19.30
C VAL A 539 6.12 11.38 19.92
N GLU A 540 5.89 11.58 21.22
CA GLU A 540 4.67 11.08 21.86
C GLU A 540 3.49 11.84 21.26
N TYR A 541 2.70 11.16 20.44
CA TYR A 541 1.60 11.76 19.71
C TYR A 541 0.29 11.12 20.15
N LYS A 542 -0.63 11.92 20.68
CA LYS A 542 -1.97 11.50 21.13
C LYS A 542 -3.03 11.94 20.13
N GLY A 543 -2.90 11.48 18.90
CA GLY A 543 -3.90 11.70 17.85
C GLY A 543 -4.59 10.41 17.43
N LYS A 544 -5.57 10.54 16.56
CA LYS A 544 -6.27 9.41 15.94
C LYS A 544 -5.98 9.37 14.45
N ILE A 545 -5.87 8.15 13.92
CA ILE A 545 -5.83 7.87 12.48
C ILE A 545 -6.88 6.84 12.14
N LYS A 546 -7.13 6.68 10.85
CA LYS A 546 -8.13 5.78 10.30
C LYS A 546 -7.42 4.64 9.60
N ALA A 547 -7.43 3.45 10.19
CA ALA A 547 -6.94 2.24 9.57
C ALA A 547 -8.00 1.71 8.60
N ALA A 548 -7.62 1.49 7.35
CA ALA A 548 -8.48 1.04 6.28
C ALA A 548 -8.07 -0.36 5.81
N LYS A 549 -9.07 -1.21 5.61
CA LYS A 549 -8.91 -2.53 5.00
C LYS A 549 -9.70 -2.58 3.70
N SER A 550 -9.02 -2.92 2.61
CA SER A 550 -9.67 -3.17 1.32
C SER A 550 -10.55 -4.42 1.41
N ILE A 551 -11.81 -4.30 1.03
CA ILE A 551 -12.79 -5.39 1.09
C ILE A 551 -13.58 -5.44 -0.21
N LYS A 552 -13.70 -6.63 -0.77
CA LYS A 552 -14.55 -6.88 -1.93
C LYS A 552 -16.02 -6.73 -1.56
N VAL A 553 -16.69 -5.86 -2.27
CA VAL A 553 -18.14 -5.72 -2.25
C VAL A 553 -18.73 -6.93 -2.98
N GLU A 554 -19.83 -7.48 -2.50
CA GLU A 554 -20.64 -8.44 -3.26
C GLU A 554 -21.71 -7.70 -4.05
N SER A 555 -22.33 -6.73 -3.39
CA SER A 555 -23.31 -5.86 -4.02
C SER A 555 -23.51 -4.57 -3.25
N LEU A 556 -23.99 -3.56 -3.97
CA LEU A 556 -24.26 -2.25 -3.41
C LEU A 556 -25.52 -1.66 -4.03
N SER A 557 -26.25 -0.87 -3.25
CA SER A 557 -27.34 0.01 -3.67
C SER A 557 -27.10 1.40 -3.10
N GLU A 558 -28.06 2.31 -3.25
CA GLU A 558 -27.98 3.65 -2.65
C GLU A 558 -28.23 3.67 -1.14
N THR A 559 -28.80 2.61 -0.56
CA THR A 559 -29.16 2.54 0.87
C THR A 559 -28.42 1.45 1.63
N PHE A 560 -27.81 0.50 0.93
CA PHE A 560 -27.13 -0.61 1.58
C PHE A 560 -25.92 -1.12 0.81
N LEU A 561 -25.12 -1.90 1.52
CA LEU A 561 -23.91 -2.55 1.05
C LEU A 561 -23.89 -3.98 1.61
N ILE A 562 -23.58 -4.97 0.77
CA ILE A 562 -23.38 -6.36 1.18
C ILE A 562 -21.96 -6.76 0.80
N LEU A 563 -21.24 -7.35 1.74
CA LEU A 563 -19.85 -7.76 1.56
C LEU A 563 -19.53 -9.04 2.32
N ASN A 564 -18.45 -9.70 1.90
CA ASN A 564 -17.92 -10.88 2.58
C ASN A 564 -16.74 -10.49 3.48
N TYR A 565 -16.76 -10.95 4.72
CA TYR A 565 -15.73 -10.61 5.71
C TYR A 565 -15.25 -11.83 6.49
N HIS A 566 -13.98 -11.79 6.91
CA HIS A 566 -13.31 -12.92 7.55
C HIS A 566 -13.78 -13.20 9.00
N ARG A 567 -14.68 -12.38 9.55
CA ARG A 567 -15.20 -12.51 10.91
C ARG A 567 -16.60 -11.92 11.03
N ALA A 568 -17.36 -12.39 12.01
CA ALA A 568 -18.61 -11.76 12.40
C ALA A 568 -18.37 -10.35 12.92
N LEU A 569 -19.31 -9.45 12.64
CA LEU A 569 -19.43 -8.16 13.31
C LEU A 569 -20.76 -8.11 14.08
N PRO A 570 -20.80 -7.52 15.28
CA PRO A 570 -22.03 -7.34 16.03
C PRO A 570 -23.06 -6.55 15.20
N VAL A 571 -24.31 -7.02 15.23
CA VAL A 571 -25.44 -6.27 14.70
C VAL A 571 -25.57 -4.94 15.44
N GLY A 572 -25.79 -3.86 14.69
CA GLY A 572 -25.79 -2.50 15.19
C GLY A 572 -24.40 -1.86 15.27
N GLU A 573 -23.31 -2.59 15.00
CA GLU A 573 -21.98 -1.99 14.93
C GLU A 573 -21.89 -1.08 13.70
N ILE A 574 -21.40 0.15 13.90
CA ILE A 574 -21.22 1.14 12.85
C ILE A 574 -19.78 1.13 12.35
N ARG A 575 -19.63 1.21 11.03
CA ARG A 575 -18.35 1.29 10.32
C ARG A 575 -18.38 2.48 9.36
N GLU A 576 -17.20 3.02 9.11
CA GLU A 576 -16.99 4.01 8.06
C GLU A 576 -16.49 3.30 6.80
N PHE A 577 -16.89 3.79 5.63
CA PHE A 577 -16.49 3.27 4.33
C PHE A 577 -16.03 4.39 3.42
N LYS A 578 -14.98 4.15 2.63
CA LYS A 578 -14.61 4.99 1.48
C LYS A 578 -14.78 4.20 0.19
N LEU A 579 -15.65 4.69 -0.69
CA LEU A 579 -15.84 4.14 -2.03
C LEU A 579 -14.78 4.71 -2.97
N LYS A 580 -13.79 3.89 -3.34
CA LYS A 580 -12.61 4.30 -4.11
C LYS A 580 -13.01 4.80 -5.50
N ILE A 581 -12.67 6.05 -5.80
CA ILE A 581 -12.70 6.64 -7.14
C ILE A 581 -11.28 7.06 -7.52
N LYS A 582 -11.01 7.36 -8.79
CA LYS A 582 -9.65 7.71 -9.27
C LYS A 582 -8.98 8.87 -8.49
N ASN A 583 -9.77 9.77 -7.91
CA ASN A 583 -9.29 10.83 -7.03
C ASN A 583 -9.79 10.58 -5.61
N GLU A 584 -8.99 9.88 -4.80
CA GLU A 584 -9.41 9.46 -3.45
C GLU A 584 -9.43 10.59 -2.41
N ILE A 585 -8.72 11.69 -2.65
CA ILE A 585 -8.59 12.80 -1.69
C ILE A 585 -9.96 13.34 -1.29
N ASP A 586 -10.87 13.40 -2.25
CA ASP A 586 -12.20 13.99 -2.10
C ASP A 586 -13.30 12.94 -1.88
N ALA A 587 -12.94 11.66 -1.70
CA ALA A 587 -13.93 10.62 -1.48
C ALA A 587 -14.53 10.77 -0.07
N PRO A 588 -15.84 11.09 0.07
CA PRO A 588 -16.45 11.25 1.37
C PRO A 588 -16.47 9.90 2.11
N GLU A 589 -16.36 9.99 3.42
CA GLU A 589 -16.54 8.84 4.31
C GLU A 589 -18.03 8.61 4.50
N ILE A 590 -18.47 7.37 4.40
CA ILE A 590 -19.87 6.97 4.47
C ILE A 590 -20.05 6.06 5.68
N LEU A 591 -20.93 6.45 6.60
CA LEU A 591 -21.28 5.61 7.73
C LEU A 591 -22.25 4.53 7.29
N ALA A 592 -22.05 3.31 7.78
CA ALA A 592 -23.00 2.24 7.62
C ALA A 592 -23.06 1.36 8.88
N MET A 593 -24.26 0.91 9.21
CA MET A 593 -24.53 0.06 10.35
C MET A 593 -24.71 -1.39 9.90
N CYS A 594 -24.01 -2.32 10.56
CA CYS A 594 -24.17 -3.74 10.34
C CYS A 594 -25.59 -4.16 10.75
N ASN A 595 -26.47 -4.36 9.77
CA ASN A 595 -27.86 -4.73 10.00
C ASN A 595 -28.03 -6.23 10.25
N TYR A 596 -27.24 -7.05 9.54
CA TYR A 596 -27.32 -8.50 9.63
C TYR A 596 -25.96 -9.12 9.32
N CYS A 597 -25.67 -10.25 9.98
CA CYS A 597 -24.42 -10.99 9.84
C CYS A 597 -24.74 -12.48 9.74
N GLU A 598 -24.39 -13.09 8.62
CA GLU A 598 -24.62 -14.51 8.35
C GLU A 598 -23.28 -15.25 8.25
N LYS A 599 -23.17 -16.41 8.90
CA LYS A 599 -21.99 -17.26 8.77
C LYS A 599 -22.13 -18.11 7.51
N ILE A 600 -21.23 -17.93 6.55
CA ILE A 600 -21.17 -18.78 5.34
C ILE A 600 -20.40 -20.06 5.64
N ASN A 601 -19.23 -19.92 6.25
CA ASN A 601 -18.34 -21.02 6.65
C ASN A 601 -17.50 -20.61 7.87
N ASP A 602 -16.58 -21.47 8.31
CA ASP A 602 -15.76 -21.20 9.51
C ASP A 602 -14.85 -19.97 9.42
N LYS A 603 -14.61 -19.47 8.21
CA LYS A 603 -13.67 -18.37 7.95
C LYS A 603 -14.33 -17.14 7.30
N GLN A 604 -15.60 -17.20 6.94
CA GLN A 604 -16.27 -16.15 6.17
C GLN A 604 -17.71 -15.93 6.60
N TYR A 605 -18.09 -14.64 6.59
CA TYR A 605 -19.39 -14.13 6.96
C TYR A 605 -19.88 -13.16 5.89
N THR A 606 -21.17 -13.22 5.56
CA THR A 606 -21.85 -12.20 4.77
C THR A 606 -22.34 -11.13 5.72
N LEU A 607 -21.94 -9.88 5.49
CA LEU A 607 -22.36 -8.74 6.27
C LEU A 607 -23.26 -7.85 5.43
N HIS A 608 -24.44 -7.54 5.95
CA HIS A 608 -25.38 -6.59 5.37
C HIS A 608 -25.29 -5.29 6.14
N PHE A 609 -24.90 -4.22 5.47
CA PHE A 609 -24.80 -2.88 6.03
C PHE A 609 -25.89 -1.98 5.45
N LEU A 610 -26.55 -1.21 6.31
CA LEU A 610 -27.41 -0.10 5.92
C LEU A 610 -26.61 1.19 6.04
N PHE A 611 -26.59 2.01 4.98
CA PHE A 611 -25.97 3.33 5.09
C PHE A 611 -26.74 4.19 6.08
N PHE A 612 -25.99 4.91 6.93
CA PHE A 612 -26.49 5.55 8.13
C PHE A 612 -26.28 7.06 8.04
N GLY A 613 -27.36 7.85 7.99
CA GLY A 613 -27.24 9.31 7.91
C GLY A 613 -26.56 9.81 6.65
N ILE A 614 -26.98 9.32 5.47
CA ILE A 614 -26.36 9.71 4.19
C ILE A 614 -26.79 11.09 3.72
N SER A 615 -25.82 11.99 3.52
CA SER A 615 -26.05 13.32 2.94
C SER A 615 -26.36 13.24 1.44
N ALA A 616 -26.86 14.35 0.87
CA ALA A 616 -27.10 14.43 -0.57
C ALA A 616 -25.81 14.24 -1.39
N GLU A 617 -24.70 14.78 -0.91
CA GLU A 617 -23.38 14.66 -1.54
C GLU A 617 -22.88 13.20 -1.51
N GLN A 618 -22.96 12.54 -0.35
CA GLN A 618 -22.58 11.12 -0.20
C GLN A 618 -23.41 10.22 -1.12
N ARG A 619 -24.72 10.46 -1.23
CA ARG A 619 -25.58 9.73 -2.18
C ARG A 619 -25.14 9.93 -3.63
N GLN A 620 -24.82 11.16 -4.01
CA GLN A 620 -24.30 11.44 -5.35
C GLN A 620 -22.95 10.76 -5.59
N HIS A 621 -22.11 10.65 -4.56
CA HIS A 621 -20.86 9.89 -4.62
C HIS A 621 -21.11 8.39 -4.83
N ILE A 622 -22.02 7.78 -4.06
CA ILE A 622 -22.43 6.38 -4.23
C ILE A 622 -22.91 6.12 -5.67
N ARG A 623 -23.84 6.95 -6.18
CA ARG A 623 -24.36 6.84 -7.56
C ARG A 623 -23.26 6.94 -8.61
N ARG A 624 -22.32 7.88 -8.44
CA ARG A 624 -21.17 8.05 -9.34
C ARG A 624 -20.26 6.83 -9.32
N TRP A 625 -19.97 6.30 -8.14
CA TRP A 625 -19.16 5.10 -7.96
C TRP A 625 -19.81 3.88 -8.63
N MET A 626 -21.09 3.63 -8.37
CA MET A 626 -21.88 2.55 -9.00
C MET A 626 -21.79 2.60 -10.54
N LYS A 627 -22.05 3.79 -11.11
CA LYS A 627 -21.95 4.03 -12.55
C LYS A 627 -20.55 3.74 -13.09
N GLN A 628 -19.49 4.14 -12.38
CA GLN A 628 -18.12 3.87 -12.80
C GLN A 628 -17.80 2.37 -12.80
N GLN A 629 -18.22 1.63 -11.76
CA GLN A 629 -18.01 0.19 -11.70
C GLN A 629 -18.74 -0.54 -12.84
N TYR A 630 -19.97 -0.12 -13.14
CA TYR A 630 -20.74 -0.67 -14.24
C TYR A 630 -20.05 -0.45 -15.60
N LEU A 631 -19.48 0.74 -15.79
CA LEU A 631 -18.72 1.06 -17.01
C LEU A 631 -17.41 0.26 -17.10
N SER A 632 -16.70 0.06 -16.00
CA SER A 632 -15.47 -0.74 -16.01
C SER A 632 -15.72 -2.21 -16.28
N GLU A 633 -16.81 -2.77 -15.73
CA GLU A 633 -17.20 -4.17 -15.97
C GLU A 633 -17.59 -4.40 -17.44
N LYS A 634 -18.34 -3.47 -18.05
CA LYS A 634 -18.67 -3.55 -19.48
C LYS A 634 -17.50 -3.30 -20.42
N GLY A 635 -16.58 -2.42 -20.03
CA GLY A 635 -15.40 -2.09 -20.83
C GLY A 635 -14.39 -3.23 -20.94
N SER A 636 -14.39 -4.17 -20.00
CA SER A 636 -13.54 -5.36 -20.03
C SER A 636 -14.07 -6.52 -20.90
N GLU A 637 -15.30 -6.43 -21.41
CA GLU A 637 -15.92 -7.49 -22.22
C GLU A 637 -15.74 -7.30 -23.75
N GLY A 638 -15.06 -6.24 -24.19
CA GLY A 638 -14.71 -5.97 -25.60
C GLY A 638 -13.21 -5.98 -25.81
#